data_AF-A0AAW9DB33-F1
#
_entry.id   AF-A0AAW9DB33-F1
#
_cell.length_a   1.000
_cell.length_b   1.000
_cell.length_c   1.000
_cell.angle_alpha   90.00
_cell.angle_beta   90.00
_cell.angle_gamma   90.00
#
_symmetry.space_group_name_H-M   'P 1'
#
loop_
_entity.id
_entity.type
_entity.pdbx_description
1 polymer ?
#
loop_
_entity_poly.entity_id
_entity_poly.type
_entity_poly.pdbx_seq_one_letter_code
_entity_poly.pdbx_strand_id
1 'polypeptide(L)'
;MKKLISLFILFSTLLTVNLFASKNLYLSFSKIPKNIYANQKFEIKVEALVTTSNFTDLKTEFFEMEDIDIINPNSPWKKISNNKYENSYYLQVLSPNFKLPIINISLLNYNEVIDNDILELSSINYLEIGKSDKRFTNIIADDLVIKAYKTKQYNNKDALTIVDIDAKNSNLGNFHLNEIEEQGISSIKEIENIENLVYYFVTPIYQKNLIFTYFNSKNNSFVEMKVPLILQNELVSTQTDLNPNDSTFEKYKKIAAIVVFVIFFLLFIWKRRNKIIFTLMFISLIFAIIYNFPNQKGYVSEDSFIYILPTKNSTIFFKTTNKERVEVLEKKGQFKKVLGLDNSFIGWIKEESFEKN
;
A
#
# COMPACT_ATOMS: atom_id res chain seq x y z
N MET A 1 -23.47 61.21 -59.52
CA MET A 1 -24.18 60.28 -58.62
C MET A 1 -23.66 58.84 -58.67
N LYS A 2 -23.57 58.18 -59.83
CA LYS A 2 -23.08 56.78 -59.94
C LYS A 2 -21.69 56.52 -59.32
N LYS A 3 -20.73 57.44 -59.49
CA LYS A 3 -19.38 57.33 -58.89
C LYS A 3 -19.38 57.40 -57.36
N LEU A 4 -20.24 58.22 -56.77
CA LEU A 4 -20.37 58.35 -55.31
C LEU A 4 -21.01 57.09 -54.68
N ILE A 5 -22.00 56.52 -55.35
CA ILE A 5 -22.65 55.26 -54.92
C ILE A 5 -21.64 54.11 -54.99
N SER A 6 -20.83 54.02 -56.06
CA SER A 6 -19.79 53.01 -56.17
C SER A 6 -18.72 53.14 -55.08
N LEU A 7 -18.34 54.37 -54.71
CA LEU A 7 -17.35 54.60 -53.65
C LEU A 7 -17.91 54.23 -52.27
N PHE A 8 -19.19 54.50 -52.03
CA PHE A 8 -19.87 54.13 -50.79
C PHE A 8 -20.02 52.61 -50.65
N ILE A 9 -20.34 51.91 -51.74
CA ILE A 9 -20.39 50.44 -51.75
C ILE A 9 -18.99 49.87 -51.49
N LEU A 10 -17.94 50.39 -52.15
CA LEU A 10 -16.56 49.94 -51.93
C LEU A 10 -16.12 50.14 -50.47
N PHE A 11 -16.44 51.30 -49.89
CA PHE A 11 -16.13 51.62 -48.49
C PHE A 11 -16.90 50.72 -47.53
N SER A 12 -18.20 50.49 -47.78
CA SER A 12 -19.00 49.56 -46.99
C SER A 12 -18.49 48.12 -47.09
N THR A 13 -18.05 47.67 -48.27
CA THR A 13 -17.46 46.34 -48.43
C THR A 13 -16.12 46.22 -47.68
N LEU A 14 -15.30 47.26 -47.70
CA LEU A 14 -14.02 47.29 -46.97
C LEU A 14 -14.22 47.26 -45.45
N LEU A 15 -15.27 47.93 -44.93
CA LEU A 15 -15.65 47.85 -43.53
C LEU A 15 -16.19 46.47 -43.13
N THR A 16 -16.94 45.80 -44.02
CA THR A 16 -17.47 44.45 -43.72
C THR A 16 -16.42 43.34 -43.74
N VAL A 17 -15.34 43.47 -44.52
CA VAL A 17 -14.28 42.44 -44.60
C VAL A 17 -13.45 42.38 -43.31
N ASN A 18 -13.34 43.50 -42.57
CA ASN A 18 -12.66 43.53 -41.27
C ASN A 18 -13.52 42.99 -40.10
N LEU A 19 -14.83 42.84 -40.28
CA LEU A 19 -15.75 42.36 -39.24
C LEU A 19 -15.78 40.81 -39.11
N PHE A 20 -15.20 40.10 -40.07
CA PHE A 20 -15.09 38.63 -40.07
C PHE A 20 -13.64 38.18 -40.11
N ALA A 21 -12.80 38.68 -39.20
CA ALA A 21 -11.54 38.01 -38.91
C ALA A 21 -11.87 36.60 -38.41
N SER A 22 -11.51 35.57 -39.20
CA SER A 22 -11.75 34.18 -38.82
C SER A 22 -10.98 33.89 -37.53
N LYS A 23 -11.70 33.58 -36.45
CA LYS A 23 -11.10 33.13 -35.20
C LYS A 23 -10.29 31.86 -35.45
N ASN A 24 -9.12 31.75 -34.83
CA ASN A 24 -8.20 30.64 -34.97
C ASN A 24 -8.35 29.60 -33.87
N LEU A 25 -9.01 29.96 -32.77
CA LEU A 25 -9.26 29.12 -31.61
C LEU A 25 -10.75 29.13 -31.24
N TYR A 26 -11.35 27.95 -31.14
CA TYR A 26 -12.69 27.77 -30.60
C TYR A 26 -12.65 26.80 -29.43
N LEU A 27 -13.26 27.18 -28.32
CA LEU A 27 -13.28 26.37 -27.10
C LEU A 27 -14.67 25.79 -26.84
N SER A 28 -14.71 24.61 -26.22
CA SER A 28 -15.93 24.00 -25.73
C SER A 28 -15.65 23.06 -24.56
N PHE A 29 -16.65 22.83 -23.71
CA PHE A 29 -16.60 21.77 -22.71
C PHE A 29 -17.03 20.44 -23.34
N SER A 30 -16.16 19.43 -23.30
CA SER A 30 -16.57 18.05 -23.64
C SER A 30 -17.16 17.33 -22.43
N LYS A 31 -16.80 17.74 -21.21
CA LYS A 31 -17.35 17.23 -19.95
C LYS A 31 -17.37 18.32 -18.88
N ILE A 32 -18.55 18.55 -18.29
CA ILE A 32 -18.75 19.40 -17.12
C ILE A 32 -19.83 18.78 -16.21
N PRO A 33 -19.63 18.70 -14.89
CA PRO A 33 -20.67 18.21 -13.98
C PRO A 33 -21.78 19.25 -13.81
N LYS A 34 -23.02 18.78 -13.68
CA LYS A 34 -24.18 19.66 -13.41
C LYS A 34 -24.38 19.94 -11.92
N ASN A 35 -24.05 18.95 -11.09
CA ASN A 35 -24.19 19.02 -9.64
C ASN A 35 -22.87 18.61 -9.01
N ILE A 36 -22.48 19.29 -7.94
CA ILE A 36 -21.29 18.96 -7.13
C ILE A 36 -21.61 19.07 -5.64
N TYR A 37 -20.85 18.36 -4.83
CA TYR A 37 -20.97 18.34 -3.38
C TYR A 37 -19.76 19.01 -2.71
N ALA A 38 -19.91 19.40 -1.43
CA ALA A 38 -18.82 19.95 -0.63
C ALA A 38 -17.60 19.01 -0.60
N ASN A 39 -16.38 19.53 -0.76
CA ASN A 39 -15.14 18.73 -0.78
C ASN A 39 -15.04 17.69 -1.90
N GLN A 40 -15.95 17.68 -2.87
CA GLN A 40 -15.87 16.77 -4.00
C GLN A 40 -14.74 17.19 -4.95
N LYS A 41 -13.91 16.23 -5.35
CA LYS A 41 -13.04 16.35 -6.52
C LYS A 41 -13.83 16.02 -7.79
N PHE A 42 -13.76 16.86 -8.81
CA PHE A 42 -14.43 16.62 -10.09
C PHE A 42 -13.56 17.00 -11.28
N GLU A 43 -13.84 16.37 -12.41
CA GLU A 43 -13.13 16.58 -13.68
C GLU A 43 -13.95 17.48 -14.59
N ILE A 44 -13.28 18.48 -15.18
CA ILE A 44 -13.75 19.19 -16.37
C ILE A 44 -12.85 18.85 -17.55
N LYS A 45 -13.46 18.66 -18.71
CA LYS A 45 -12.72 18.47 -19.96
C LYS A 45 -13.00 19.58 -20.93
N VAL A 46 -11.94 20.16 -21.46
CA VAL A 46 -11.97 21.26 -22.40
C VAL A 46 -11.43 20.77 -23.74
N GLU A 47 -12.20 21.02 -24.80
CA GLU A 47 -11.79 20.80 -26.18
C GLU A 47 -11.49 22.14 -26.85
N ALA A 48 -10.37 22.18 -27.58
CA ALA A 48 -9.96 23.30 -28.42
C ALA A 48 -9.92 22.85 -29.89
N LEU A 49 -10.64 23.58 -30.74
CA LEU A 49 -10.57 23.46 -32.20
C LEU A 49 -9.68 24.59 -32.73
N VAL A 50 -8.54 24.21 -33.30
CA VAL A 50 -7.55 25.13 -33.87
C VAL A 50 -7.65 25.12 -35.39
N THR A 51 -7.90 26.27 -36.02
CA THR A 51 -8.09 26.37 -37.48
C THR A 51 -6.86 26.85 -38.24
N THR A 52 -5.75 27.10 -37.55
CA THR A 52 -4.45 27.49 -38.14
C THR A 52 -3.41 26.40 -37.94
N SER A 53 -2.50 26.24 -38.91
CA SER A 53 -1.34 25.35 -38.80
C SER A 53 -0.11 26.04 -38.22
N ASN A 54 -0.12 27.37 -38.13
CA ASN A 54 1.03 28.16 -37.68
C ASN A 54 0.93 28.44 -36.18
N PHE A 55 1.13 27.41 -35.36
CA PHE A 55 1.18 27.56 -33.90
C PHE A 55 2.12 26.51 -33.30
N THR A 56 2.58 26.78 -32.09
CA THR A 56 3.49 25.90 -31.36
C THR A 56 2.84 25.30 -30.13
N ASP A 57 2.01 26.06 -29.40
CA ASP A 57 1.49 25.62 -28.11
C ASP A 57 0.11 26.21 -27.75
N LEU A 58 -0.55 25.58 -26.79
CA LEU A 58 -1.79 26.02 -26.15
C LEU A 58 -1.52 26.23 -24.66
N LYS A 59 -1.68 27.46 -24.18
CA LYS A 59 -1.49 27.80 -22.77
C LYS A 59 -2.83 28.05 -22.10
N THR A 60 -3.01 27.49 -20.90
CA THR A 60 -4.22 27.68 -20.09
C THR A 60 -3.89 28.52 -18.86
N GLU A 61 -4.74 29.50 -18.57
CA GLU A 61 -4.70 30.34 -17.38
C GLU A 61 -6.08 30.37 -16.73
N PHE A 62 -6.12 30.44 -15.40
CA PHE A 62 -7.35 30.45 -14.61
C PHE A 62 -7.47 31.77 -13.83
N PHE A 63 -8.64 32.38 -13.86
CA PHE A 63 -8.91 33.68 -13.24
C PHE A 63 -10.16 33.63 -12.35
N GLU A 64 -10.27 34.59 -11.43
CA GLU A 64 -11.49 34.85 -10.64
C GLU A 64 -12.05 33.65 -9.84
N MET A 65 -11.18 32.79 -9.31
CA MET A 65 -11.56 31.66 -8.45
C MET A 65 -11.62 32.02 -6.97
N GLU A 66 -12.54 31.41 -6.23
CA GLU A 66 -12.68 31.54 -4.77
C GLU A 66 -13.15 30.19 -4.18
N ASP A 67 -12.58 29.76 -3.06
CA ASP A 67 -12.90 28.49 -2.37
C ASP A 67 -12.94 27.24 -3.27
N ILE A 68 -12.07 27.21 -4.28
CA ILE A 68 -11.87 26.08 -5.17
C ILE A 68 -10.38 25.93 -5.46
N ASP A 69 -9.89 24.71 -5.50
CA ASP A 69 -8.51 24.40 -5.88
C ASP A 69 -8.45 23.70 -7.22
N ILE A 70 -7.43 24.00 -8.02
CA ILE A 70 -7.13 23.31 -9.28
C ILE A 70 -5.91 22.43 -9.04
N ILE A 71 -6.10 21.13 -9.16
CA ILE A 71 -5.09 20.13 -8.78
C ILE A 71 -3.96 20.06 -9.83
N ASN A 72 -4.29 20.23 -11.12
CA ASN A 72 -3.36 20.10 -12.23
C ASN A 72 -3.39 21.31 -13.20
N PRO A 73 -3.12 22.55 -12.72
CA PRO A 73 -3.26 23.76 -13.54
C PRO A 73 -2.34 23.76 -14.77
N ASN A 74 -1.17 23.10 -14.68
CA ASN A 74 -0.17 23.02 -15.74
C ASN A 74 -0.28 21.75 -16.59
N SER A 75 -1.46 21.11 -16.62
CA SER A 75 -1.67 19.91 -17.44
C SER A 75 -1.43 20.21 -18.93
N PRO A 76 -0.69 19.38 -19.69
CA PRO A 76 -0.41 19.62 -21.10
C PRO A 76 -1.60 19.24 -21.99
N TRP A 77 -1.80 19.99 -23.08
CA TRP A 77 -2.82 19.69 -24.09
C TRP A 77 -2.46 18.46 -24.92
N LYS A 78 -3.45 17.61 -25.19
CA LYS A 78 -3.29 16.38 -26.00
C LYS A 78 -4.00 16.54 -27.33
N LYS A 79 -3.29 16.25 -28.43
CA LYS A 79 -3.89 16.24 -29.77
C LYS A 79 -4.75 14.98 -29.95
N ILE A 80 -6.04 15.13 -30.21
CA ILE A 80 -6.97 14.03 -30.50
C ILE A 80 -7.09 13.79 -32.01
N SER A 81 -7.17 14.86 -32.80
CA SER A 81 -7.26 14.78 -34.28
C SER A 81 -6.57 15.98 -34.93
N ASN A 82 -6.56 16.06 -36.27
CA ASN A 82 -5.81 17.08 -37.02
C ASN A 82 -5.90 18.50 -36.43
N ASN A 83 -7.10 18.92 -36.04
CA ASN A 83 -7.38 20.27 -35.56
C ASN A 83 -7.98 20.29 -34.14
N LYS A 84 -8.09 19.14 -33.46
CA LYS A 84 -8.74 19.03 -32.14
C LYS A 84 -7.75 18.64 -31.06
N TYR A 85 -7.79 19.38 -29.97
CA TYR A 85 -6.97 19.21 -28.79
C TYR A 85 -7.88 19.11 -27.55
N GLU A 86 -7.50 18.30 -26.57
CA GLU A 86 -8.22 18.16 -25.31
C GLU A 86 -7.28 18.28 -24.12
N ASN A 87 -7.81 18.82 -23.03
CA ASN A 87 -7.18 18.78 -21.72
C ASN A 87 -8.22 18.49 -20.64
N SER A 88 -7.77 17.86 -19.55
CA SER A 88 -8.62 17.49 -18.42
C SER A 88 -8.07 18.14 -17.15
N TYR A 89 -8.91 18.92 -16.48
CA TYR A 89 -8.57 19.60 -15.24
C TYR A 89 -9.39 19.03 -14.09
N TYR A 90 -8.74 18.82 -12.96
CA TYR A 90 -9.36 18.32 -11.74
C TYR A 90 -9.45 19.45 -10.73
N LEU A 91 -10.67 19.69 -10.25
CA LEU A 91 -11.00 20.77 -9.33
C LEU A 91 -11.57 20.20 -8.05
N GLN A 92 -11.30 20.86 -6.93
CA GLN A 92 -11.83 20.51 -5.61
C GLN A 92 -12.52 21.71 -4.99
N VAL A 93 -13.81 21.57 -4.66
CA VAL A 93 -14.58 22.63 -3.98
C VAL A 93 -14.33 22.58 -2.49
N LEU A 94 -13.93 23.71 -1.91
CA LEU A 94 -13.62 23.82 -0.48
C LEU A 94 -14.84 24.24 0.34
N SER A 95 -15.71 25.08 -0.22
CA SER A 95 -16.85 25.68 0.49
C SER A 95 -18.12 25.74 -0.39
N PRO A 96 -19.32 25.87 0.20
CA PRO A 96 -20.57 26.06 -0.56
C PRO A 96 -20.63 27.36 -1.36
N ASN A 97 -19.85 28.37 -0.97
CA ASN A 97 -19.86 29.70 -1.58
C ASN A 97 -18.76 29.88 -2.64
N PHE A 98 -18.29 28.77 -3.22
CA PHE A 98 -17.20 28.78 -4.20
C PHE A 98 -17.55 29.56 -5.47
N LYS A 99 -16.51 30.16 -6.06
CA LYS A 99 -16.57 30.78 -7.38
C LYS A 99 -15.73 29.98 -8.36
N LEU A 100 -16.37 29.49 -9.42
CA LEU A 100 -15.68 28.75 -10.49
C LEU A 100 -14.71 29.66 -11.24
N PRO A 101 -13.53 29.13 -11.65
CA PRO A 101 -12.58 29.91 -12.41
C PRO A 101 -13.11 30.24 -13.80
N ILE A 102 -12.74 31.40 -14.31
CA ILE A 102 -12.76 31.71 -15.74
C ILE A 102 -11.53 31.07 -16.37
N ILE A 103 -11.70 30.25 -17.40
CA ILE A 103 -10.59 29.58 -18.09
C ILE A 103 -10.23 30.37 -19.35
N ASN A 104 -9.03 30.92 -19.41
CA ASN A 104 -8.48 31.56 -20.60
C ASN A 104 -7.52 30.60 -21.29
N ILE A 105 -7.71 30.37 -22.59
CA ILE A 105 -6.79 29.60 -23.41
C ILE A 105 -6.20 30.52 -24.47
N SER A 106 -4.87 30.56 -24.54
CA SER A 106 -4.12 31.31 -25.53
C SER A 106 -3.45 30.37 -26.52
N LEU A 107 -3.64 30.62 -27.80
CA LEU A 107 -2.94 29.97 -28.89
C LEU A 107 -1.64 30.72 -29.17
N LEU A 108 -0.51 30.02 -29.04
CA LEU A 108 0.82 30.63 -29.11
C LEU A 108 1.57 30.20 -30.36
N ASN A 109 2.31 31.13 -30.96
CA ASN A 109 3.43 30.83 -31.85
C ASN A 109 4.72 31.30 -31.18
N TYR A 110 5.50 30.36 -30.67
CA TYR A 110 6.60 30.61 -29.75
C TYR A 110 6.11 31.41 -28.53
N ASN A 111 6.35 32.72 -28.48
CA ASN A 111 5.96 33.59 -27.37
C ASN A 111 4.88 34.62 -27.76
N GLU A 112 4.41 34.61 -29.00
CA GLU A 112 3.39 35.54 -29.48
C GLU A 112 2.00 34.89 -29.40
N VAL A 113 1.04 35.61 -28.82
CA VAL A 113 -0.36 35.20 -28.77
C VAL A 113 -0.99 35.47 -30.14
N ILE A 114 -1.38 34.39 -30.82
CA ILE A 114 -2.05 34.45 -32.13
C ILE A 114 -3.54 34.75 -31.94
N ASP A 115 -4.13 34.10 -30.95
CA ASP A 115 -5.55 34.18 -30.64
C ASP A 115 -5.75 33.76 -29.18
N ASN A 116 -6.83 34.23 -28.58
CA ASN A 116 -7.24 33.81 -27.25
C ASN A 116 -8.75 33.60 -27.20
N ASP A 117 -9.17 32.75 -26.30
CA ASP A 117 -10.58 32.54 -26.04
C ASP A 117 -10.82 32.24 -24.58
N ILE A 118 -11.99 32.64 -24.10
CA ILE A 118 -12.39 32.53 -22.71
C ILE A 118 -13.56 31.57 -22.61
N LEU A 119 -13.47 30.68 -21.64
CA LEU A 119 -14.48 29.71 -21.33
C LEU A 119 -14.99 29.96 -19.91
N GLU A 120 -16.20 30.49 -19.82
CA GLU A 120 -16.90 30.68 -18.56
C GLU A 120 -17.64 29.38 -18.20
N LEU A 121 -17.43 28.89 -16.98
CA LEU A 121 -18.20 27.76 -16.48
C LEU A 121 -19.63 28.22 -16.16
N SER A 122 -20.62 27.57 -16.75
CA SER A 122 -22.03 27.75 -16.38
C SER A 122 -22.25 27.41 -14.89
N SER A 123 -23.28 27.99 -14.26
CA SER A 123 -23.63 27.70 -12.86
C SER A 123 -23.78 26.20 -12.62
N ILE A 124 -22.92 25.65 -11.75
CA ILE A 124 -23.01 24.27 -11.26
C ILE A 124 -23.87 24.29 -9.99
N ASN A 125 -24.82 23.37 -9.86
CA ASN A 125 -25.62 23.28 -8.65
C ASN A 125 -24.77 22.71 -7.52
N TYR A 126 -24.71 23.42 -6.41
CA TYR A 126 -24.16 22.90 -5.17
C TYR A 126 -25.24 22.12 -4.41
N LEU A 127 -24.94 20.87 -4.07
CA LEU A 127 -25.80 20.04 -3.24
C LEU A 127 -25.09 19.79 -1.91
N GLU A 128 -25.77 20.06 -0.80
CA GLU A 128 -25.28 19.65 0.51
C GLU A 128 -25.66 18.18 0.76
N ILE A 129 -24.69 17.38 1.19
CA ILE A 129 -24.94 15.99 1.56
C ILE A 129 -25.56 16.01 2.97
N GLY A 130 -26.75 15.44 3.10
CA GLY A 130 -27.44 15.34 4.39
C GLY A 130 -26.58 14.59 5.42
N LYS A 131 -26.18 15.29 6.49
CA LYS A 131 -25.35 14.75 7.60
C LYS A 131 -26.12 13.84 8.58
N SER A 132 -27.23 13.24 8.15
CA SER A 132 -28.08 12.47 9.08
C SER A 132 -27.49 11.12 9.48
N ASP A 133 -26.62 10.52 8.65
CA ASP A 133 -25.93 9.28 8.98
C ASP A 133 -24.64 9.57 9.77
N LYS A 134 -24.62 9.17 11.05
CA LYS A 134 -23.45 9.32 11.92
C LYS A 134 -22.22 8.54 11.44
N ARG A 135 -22.44 7.50 10.61
CA ARG A 135 -21.39 6.65 10.05
C ARG A 135 -20.73 7.25 8.81
N PHE A 136 -21.22 8.40 8.34
CA PHE A 136 -20.66 9.07 7.17
C PHE A 136 -19.27 9.62 7.45
N THR A 137 -18.31 9.25 6.61
CA THR A 137 -16.89 9.57 6.81
C THR A 137 -16.44 10.89 6.20
N ASN A 138 -17.38 11.72 5.72
CA ASN A 138 -17.11 12.89 4.89
C ASN A 138 -16.42 12.58 3.55
N ILE A 139 -16.48 11.32 3.12
CA ILE A 139 -15.89 10.88 1.85
C ILE A 139 -16.92 10.88 0.74
N ILE A 140 -16.53 11.49 -0.37
CA ILE A 140 -17.21 11.47 -1.65
C ILE A 140 -16.24 10.83 -2.65
N ALA A 141 -16.70 9.80 -3.35
CA ALA A 141 -15.87 9.09 -4.31
C ALA A 141 -16.72 8.47 -5.42
N ASP A 142 -16.13 8.26 -6.60
CA ASP A 142 -16.78 7.51 -7.67
C ASP A 142 -16.87 6.01 -7.34
N ASP A 143 -15.85 5.51 -6.64
CA ASP A 143 -15.69 4.14 -6.18
C ASP A 143 -14.74 4.12 -4.99
N LEU A 144 -14.96 3.22 -4.04
CA LEU A 144 -14.12 3.04 -2.86
C LEU A 144 -14.03 1.56 -2.51
N VAL A 145 -12.80 1.07 -2.38
CA VAL A 145 -12.48 -0.34 -2.15
C VAL A 145 -11.52 -0.46 -0.96
N ILE A 146 -11.87 -1.31 0.01
CA ILE A 146 -10.95 -1.72 1.07
C ILE A 146 -10.06 -2.82 0.51
N LYS A 147 -8.77 -2.56 0.28
CA LYS A 147 -7.82 -3.56 -0.23
C LYS A 147 -7.42 -4.55 0.83
N ALA A 148 -7.11 -4.04 2.01
CA ALA A 148 -6.58 -4.83 3.10
C ALA A 148 -6.95 -4.19 4.43
N TYR A 149 -6.99 -5.02 5.47
CA TYR A 149 -7.15 -4.57 6.83
C TYR A 149 -6.38 -5.52 7.74
N LYS A 150 -5.90 -4.98 8.86
CA LYS A 150 -5.17 -5.72 9.87
C LYS A 150 -5.52 -5.20 11.24
N THR A 151 -6.05 -6.09 12.08
CA THR A 151 -6.39 -5.77 13.46
C THR A 151 -5.42 -6.50 14.39
N LYS A 152 -4.80 -5.75 15.30
CA LYS A 152 -3.93 -6.26 16.37
C LYS A 152 -4.44 -5.79 17.71
N GLN A 153 -4.15 -6.56 18.76
CA GLN A 153 -4.40 -6.11 20.12
C GLN A 153 -3.50 -4.92 20.44
N TYR A 154 -4.08 -3.82 20.91
CA TYR A 154 -3.34 -2.62 21.32
C TYR A 154 -3.09 -2.63 22.83
N ASN A 155 -4.12 -2.98 23.61
CA ASN A 155 -4.03 -3.20 25.05
C ASN A 155 -5.07 -4.28 25.47
N ASN A 156 -5.33 -4.44 26.77
CA ASN A 156 -6.27 -5.47 27.26
C ASN A 156 -7.74 -5.20 26.91
N LYS A 157 -8.10 -3.99 26.52
CA LYS A 157 -9.47 -3.54 26.24
C LYS A 157 -9.67 -3.12 24.78
N ASP A 158 -8.61 -2.74 24.09
CA ASP A 158 -8.67 -2.10 22.78
C ASP A 158 -7.82 -2.82 21.74
N ALA A 159 -8.27 -2.72 20.49
CA ALA A 159 -7.61 -3.24 19.30
C ALA A 159 -7.28 -2.10 18.33
N LEU A 160 -6.06 -2.10 17.81
CA LEU A 160 -5.61 -1.21 16.75
C LEU A 160 -5.87 -1.87 15.41
N THR A 161 -6.59 -1.16 14.55
CA THR A 161 -6.85 -1.59 13.17
C THR A 161 -6.17 -0.64 12.21
N ILE A 162 -5.47 -1.19 11.23
CA ILE A 162 -4.96 -0.47 10.07
C ILE A 162 -5.74 -0.94 8.85
N VAL A 163 -6.25 -0.01 8.05
CA VAL A 163 -6.96 -0.27 6.80
C VAL A 163 -6.24 0.40 5.64
N ASP A 164 -6.22 -0.30 4.51
CA ASP A 164 -5.72 0.17 3.22
C ASP A 164 -6.91 0.34 2.28
N ILE A 165 -7.19 1.58 1.90
CA ILE A 165 -8.37 1.98 1.14
C ILE A 165 -7.90 2.61 -0.18
N ASP A 166 -8.44 2.15 -1.29
CA ASP A 166 -8.38 2.87 -2.56
C ASP A 166 -9.71 3.54 -2.85
N ALA A 167 -9.66 4.74 -3.40
CA ALA A 167 -10.83 5.38 -3.96
C ALA A 167 -10.48 6.16 -5.22
N LYS A 168 -11.47 6.30 -6.10
CA LYS A 168 -11.34 7.00 -7.37
C LYS A 168 -12.06 8.35 -7.33
N ASN A 169 -11.41 9.39 -7.84
CA ASN A 169 -11.94 10.75 -7.85
C ASN A 169 -12.48 11.16 -6.47
N SER A 170 -11.71 10.85 -5.44
CA SER A 170 -12.13 10.94 -4.05
C SER A 170 -11.48 12.09 -3.30
N ASN A 171 -11.96 12.35 -2.09
CA ASN A 171 -11.35 13.24 -1.11
C ASN A 171 -10.86 12.46 0.13
N LEU A 172 -10.13 11.35 -0.04
CA LEU A 172 -9.68 10.47 1.06
C LEU A 172 -8.84 11.19 2.11
N GLY A 173 -8.23 12.33 1.77
CA GLY A 173 -7.56 13.20 2.74
C GLY A 173 -8.47 13.68 3.89
N ASN A 174 -9.79 13.66 3.68
CA ASN A 174 -10.80 14.09 4.64
C ASN A 174 -11.43 12.92 5.42
N PHE A 175 -10.90 11.69 5.26
CA PHE A 175 -11.46 10.50 5.89
C PHE A 175 -11.45 10.62 7.42
N HIS A 176 -12.64 10.50 8.02
CA HIS A 176 -12.80 10.59 9.47
C HIS A 176 -13.96 9.72 9.97
N LEU A 177 -13.77 9.00 11.07
CA LEU A 177 -14.79 8.16 11.70
C LEU A 177 -15.36 8.86 12.94
N ASN A 178 -16.60 9.32 12.88
CA ASN A 178 -17.15 10.20 13.93
C ASN A 178 -17.25 9.55 15.34
N GLU A 179 -17.37 8.23 15.42
CA GLU A 179 -17.56 7.49 16.69
C GLU A 179 -16.25 6.93 17.28
N ILE A 180 -15.09 7.27 16.72
CA ILE A 180 -13.79 6.78 17.18
C ILE A 180 -12.90 7.95 17.59
N GLU A 181 -12.38 7.92 18.82
CA GLU A 181 -11.52 9.00 19.33
C GLU A 181 -10.09 8.89 18.79
N GLU A 182 -9.47 7.71 18.91
CA GLU A 182 -8.09 7.47 18.48
C GLU A 182 -8.05 6.94 17.03
N GLN A 183 -7.71 7.81 16.10
CA GLN A 183 -7.62 7.49 14.67
C GLN A 183 -6.70 8.46 13.93
N GLY A 184 -6.31 8.12 12.69
CA GLY A 184 -5.55 9.04 11.85
C GLY A 184 -5.03 8.45 10.54
N ILE A 185 -4.53 9.35 9.69
CA ILE A 185 -3.91 9.02 8.41
C ILE A 185 -2.45 8.59 8.67
N SER A 186 -2.11 7.35 8.31
CA SER A 186 -0.73 6.87 8.34
C SER A 186 0.03 7.27 7.06
N SER A 187 -0.63 7.15 5.91
CA SER A 187 -0.07 7.63 4.64
C SER A 187 -1.18 7.85 3.62
N ILE A 188 -0.99 8.81 2.71
CA ILE A 188 -1.86 9.02 1.57
C ILE A 188 -1.01 9.22 0.30
N LYS A 189 -1.44 8.62 -0.82
CA LYS A 189 -0.78 8.74 -2.13
C LYS A 189 -1.85 8.90 -3.20
N GLU A 190 -1.56 9.67 -4.25
CA GLU A 190 -2.47 9.87 -5.38
C GLU A 190 -1.73 9.59 -6.70
N ILE A 191 -2.31 8.72 -7.53
CA ILE A 191 -1.80 8.37 -8.86
C ILE A 191 -2.99 8.31 -9.82
N GLU A 192 -2.99 9.13 -10.88
CA GLU A 192 -4.02 9.11 -11.94
C GLU A 192 -5.47 9.19 -11.39
N ASN A 193 -5.71 10.03 -10.38
CA ASN A 193 -6.98 10.21 -9.66
C ASN A 193 -7.46 8.98 -8.88
N ILE A 194 -6.56 8.03 -8.62
CA ILE A 194 -6.75 6.99 -7.63
C ILE A 194 -5.96 7.40 -6.39
N GLU A 195 -6.67 7.59 -5.30
CA GLU A 195 -6.07 7.85 -3.99
C GLU A 195 -5.96 6.53 -3.22
N ASN A 196 -4.79 6.29 -2.66
CA ASN A 196 -4.52 5.20 -1.74
C ASN A 196 -4.30 5.78 -0.34
N LEU A 197 -5.13 5.37 0.61
CA LEU A 197 -5.11 5.79 2.00
C LEU A 197 -4.81 4.61 2.91
N VAL A 198 -3.75 4.75 3.70
CA VAL A 198 -3.47 3.89 4.85
C VAL A 198 -3.93 4.63 6.10
N TYR A 199 -4.94 4.10 6.77
CA TYR A 199 -5.60 4.73 7.92
C TYR A 199 -5.56 3.81 9.13
N TYR A 200 -5.36 4.37 10.33
CA TYR A 200 -5.42 3.62 11.57
C TYR A 200 -6.57 4.11 12.46
N PHE A 201 -7.13 3.21 13.24
CA PHE A 201 -8.13 3.53 14.26
C PHE A 201 -8.11 2.50 15.40
N VAL A 202 -8.48 2.93 16.61
CA VAL A 202 -8.56 2.10 17.81
C VAL A 202 -10.02 1.87 18.18
N THR A 203 -10.38 0.62 18.43
CA THR A 203 -11.75 0.20 18.79
C THR A 203 -11.72 -0.78 19.95
N PRO A 204 -12.82 -0.92 20.71
CA PRO A 204 -12.89 -1.92 21.78
C PRO A 204 -12.70 -3.35 21.24
N ILE A 205 -11.97 -4.19 21.97
CA ILE A 205 -11.56 -5.54 21.54
C ILE A 205 -12.72 -6.51 21.30
N TYR A 206 -13.91 -6.21 21.83
CA TYR A 206 -15.13 -7.00 21.62
C TYR A 206 -15.87 -6.62 20.33
N GLN A 207 -15.54 -5.49 19.70
CA GLN A 207 -16.19 -5.04 18.48
C GLN A 207 -15.75 -5.93 17.31
N LYS A 208 -16.71 -6.52 16.60
CA LYS A 208 -16.42 -7.47 15.51
C LYS A 208 -16.28 -6.82 14.14
N ASN A 209 -16.94 -5.70 13.93
CA ASN A 209 -16.95 -5.01 12.65
C ASN A 209 -17.00 -3.50 12.89
N LEU A 210 -16.33 -2.76 12.02
CA LEU A 210 -16.57 -1.34 11.83
C LEU A 210 -17.40 -1.17 10.54
N ILE A 211 -18.47 -0.40 10.62
CA ILE A 211 -19.31 -0.05 9.48
C ILE A 211 -19.26 1.46 9.32
N PHE A 212 -18.87 1.91 8.13
CA PHE A 212 -18.86 3.32 7.79
C PHE A 212 -19.50 3.52 6.42
N THR A 213 -19.95 4.74 6.13
CA THR A 213 -20.58 5.07 4.85
C THR A 213 -19.79 6.16 4.13
N TYR A 214 -19.72 6.03 2.81
CA TYR A 214 -19.24 7.10 1.93
C TYR A 214 -20.33 7.44 0.91
N PHE A 215 -20.26 8.64 0.36
CA PHE A 215 -21.20 9.07 -0.66
C PHE A 215 -20.64 8.75 -2.04
N ASN A 216 -21.34 7.92 -2.81
CA ASN A 216 -20.91 7.58 -4.16
C ASN A 216 -21.45 8.59 -5.18
N SER A 217 -20.54 9.32 -5.82
CA SER A 217 -20.87 10.39 -6.78
C SER A 217 -21.47 9.91 -8.09
N LYS A 218 -21.31 8.63 -8.46
CA LYS A 218 -21.90 8.06 -9.68
C LYS A 218 -23.34 7.63 -9.48
N ASN A 219 -23.65 7.02 -8.34
CA ASN A 219 -24.98 6.50 -8.05
C ASN A 219 -25.83 7.49 -7.21
N ASN A 220 -25.24 8.58 -6.73
CA ASN A 220 -25.85 9.58 -5.85
C ASN A 220 -26.49 8.96 -4.59
N SER A 221 -25.78 8.04 -3.95
CA SER A 221 -26.26 7.34 -2.76
C SER A 221 -25.14 7.04 -1.77
N PHE A 222 -25.51 6.87 -0.50
CA PHE A 222 -24.59 6.37 0.51
C PHE A 222 -24.36 4.88 0.32
N VAL A 223 -23.10 4.48 0.29
CA VAL A 223 -22.68 3.09 0.19
C VAL A 223 -22.03 2.67 1.51
N GLU A 224 -22.47 1.54 2.06
CA GLU A 224 -21.93 1.01 3.31
C GLU A 224 -20.68 0.16 3.05
N MET A 225 -19.64 0.42 3.85
CA MET A 225 -18.39 -0.31 3.85
C MET A 225 -18.22 -1.02 5.19
N LYS A 226 -17.76 -2.27 5.15
CA LYS A 226 -17.60 -3.11 6.33
C LYS A 226 -16.15 -3.56 6.46
N VAL A 227 -15.53 -3.24 7.60
CA VAL A 227 -14.19 -3.72 7.98
C VAL A 227 -14.35 -4.75 9.10
N PRO A 228 -14.00 -6.02 8.87
CA PRO A 228 -13.95 -7.03 9.92
C PRO A 228 -12.80 -6.76 10.89
N LEU A 229 -13.09 -6.67 12.19
CA LEU A 229 -12.11 -6.40 13.24
C LEU A 229 -11.63 -7.71 13.87
N ILE A 230 -11.13 -8.62 13.04
CA ILE A 230 -10.70 -9.94 13.49
C ILE A 230 -9.25 -9.84 13.94
N LEU A 231 -9.00 -10.12 15.23
CA LEU A 231 -7.64 -10.20 15.77
C LEU A 231 -6.85 -11.25 14.98
N GLN A 232 -5.91 -10.76 14.18
CA GLN A 232 -4.98 -11.61 13.47
C GLN A 232 -3.89 -11.98 14.47
N ASN A 233 -4.03 -13.15 15.08
CA ASN A 233 -2.92 -13.76 15.80
C ASN A 233 -1.84 -14.07 14.77
N GLU A 234 -0.88 -13.17 14.64
CA GLU A 234 0.46 -13.59 14.29
C GLU A 234 0.86 -14.50 15.45
N LEU A 235 0.71 -15.81 15.25
CA LEU A 235 1.63 -16.74 15.88
C LEU A 235 2.99 -16.25 15.43
N VAL A 236 3.58 -15.35 16.21
CA VAL A 236 5.00 -15.07 16.16
C VAL A 236 5.56 -16.41 16.55
N SER A 237 5.86 -17.21 15.55
CA SER A 237 6.57 -18.46 15.68
C SER A 237 8.01 -18.08 16.03
N THR A 238 8.18 -17.45 17.19
CA THR A 238 9.48 -17.31 17.82
C THR A 238 10.03 -18.68 18.20
N GLN A 239 9.25 -19.76 17.98
CA GLN A 239 9.65 -21.15 18.08
C GLN A 239 9.02 -22.00 16.96
N THR A 240 9.36 -21.76 15.69
CA THR A 240 9.38 -22.88 14.74
C THR A 240 10.52 -23.81 15.13
N ASP A 241 10.18 -25.08 15.32
CA ASP A 241 11.08 -26.17 15.71
C ASP A 241 11.82 -25.95 17.04
N LEU A 242 11.17 -26.36 18.14
CA LEU A 242 11.77 -26.44 19.47
C LEU A 242 13.11 -27.18 19.47
N ASN A 243 13.29 -28.12 18.53
CA ASN A 243 14.54 -28.87 18.37
C ASN A 243 15.55 -28.10 17.51
N PRO A 244 16.60 -27.50 18.08
CA PRO A 244 17.65 -26.85 17.30
C PRO A 244 18.38 -27.80 16.33
N ASN A 245 18.35 -29.12 16.57
CA ASN A 245 18.94 -30.12 15.68
C ASN A 245 18.05 -30.49 14.48
N ASP A 246 16.79 -30.04 14.44
CA ASP A 246 15.86 -30.31 13.32
C ASP A 246 15.84 -29.18 12.27
N SER A 247 16.63 -28.13 12.51
CA SER A 247 16.85 -27.03 11.57
C SER A 247 17.32 -27.55 10.21
N THR A 248 16.78 -26.97 9.14
CA THR A 248 17.21 -27.23 7.76
C THR A 248 18.72 -27.03 7.60
N PHE A 249 19.31 -26.05 8.29
CA PHE A 249 20.73 -25.77 8.26
C PHE A 249 21.58 -26.91 8.87
N GLU A 250 21.18 -27.46 10.01
CA GLU A 250 21.88 -28.60 10.63
C GLU A 250 21.75 -29.87 9.77
N LYS A 251 20.60 -30.08 9.13
CA LYS A 251 20.43 -31.16 8.12
C LYS A 251 21.39 -30.98 6.95
N TYR A 252 21.56 -29.76 6.42
CA TYR A 252 22.51 -29.50 5.34
C TYR A 252 23.96 -29.75 5.75
N LYS A 253 24.37 -29.39 6.98
CA LYS A 253 25.74 -29.70 7.46
C LYS A 253 26.02 -31.21 7.49
N LYS A 254 25.07 -32.01 7.99
CA LYS A 254 25.18 -33.48 8.04
C LYS A 254 25.32 -34.08 6.64
N ILE A 255 24.49 -33.65 5.71
CA ILE A 255 24.54 -34.09 4.31
C ILE A 255 25.84 -33.66 3.63
N ALA A 256 26.27 -32.41 3.83
CA ALA A 256 27.51 -31.89 3.25
C ALA A 256 28.74 -32.67 3.73
N ALA A 257 28.80 -33.04 5.01
CA ALA A 257 29.91 -33.86 5.54
C ALA A 257 30.00 -35.24 4.84
N ILE A 258 28.85 -35.86 4.54
CA ILE A 258 28.78 -37.12 3.78
C ILE A 258 29.22 -36.91 2.33
N VAL A 259 28.73 -35.87 1.66
CA VAL A 259 29.08 -35.56 0.26
C VAL A 259 30.59 -35.33 0.11
N VAL A 260 31.20 -34.56 1.01
CA VAL A 260 32.65 -34.30 0.99
C VAL A 260 33.43 -35.61 1.19
N PHE A 261 32.97 -36.50 2.08
CA PHE A 261 33.57 -37.82 2.25
C PHE A 261 33.48 -38.65 0.97
N VAL A 262 32.31 -38.70 0.31
CA VAL A 262 32.12 -39.44 -0.95
C VAL A 262 33.03 -38.91 -2.06
N ILE A 263 33.21 -37.59 -2.16
CA ILE A 263 34.11 -36.98 -3.14
C ILE A 263 35.56 -37.45 -2.89
N PHE A 264 36.05 -37.39 -1.64
CA PHE A 264 37.40 -37.86 -1.34
C PHE A 264 37.56 -39.36 -1.51
N PHE A 265 36.51 -40.15 -1.25
CA PHE A 265 36.50 -41.59 -1.46
C PHE A 265 36.62 -41.93 -2.96
N LEU A 266 35.85 -41.26 -3.83
CA LEU A 266 35.94 -41.43 -5.28
C LEU A 266 37.31 -40.99 -5.83
N LEU A 267 37.84 -39.86 -5.34
CA LEU A 267 39.18 -39.39 -5.69
C LEU A 267 40.27 -40.36 -5.24
N PHE A 268 40.11 -41.01 -4.09
CA PHE A 268 41.02 -42.05 -3.60
C PHE A 268 41.02 -43.27 -4.51
N ILE A 269 39.85 -43.74 -4.96
CA ILE A 269 39.73 -44.84 -5.91
C ILE A 269 40.44 -44.49 -7.23
N TRP A 270 40.24 -43.28 -7.75
CA TRP A 270 40.84 -42.85 -9.01
C TRP A 270 42.35 -42.64 -8.93
N LYS A 271 42.87 -42.04 -7.84
CA LYS A 271 44.29 -41.72 -7.64
C LYS A 271 44.90 -42.49 -6.47
N ARG A 272 44.76 -43.81 -6.51
CA ARG A 272 45.09 -44.77 -5.42
C ARG A 272 46.53 -44.71 -4.86
N ARG A 273 47.49 -44.13 -5.61
CA ARG A 273 48.89 -43.97 -5.18
C ARG A 273 49.15 -42.68 -4.39
N ASN A 274 48.20 -41.76 -4.29
CA ASN A 274 48.39 -40.47 -3.65
C ASN A 274 48.09 -40.54 -2.14
N LYS A 275 49.14 -40.59 -1.32
CA LYS A 275 49.03 -40.64 0.17
C LYS A 275 48.27 -39.44 0.76
N ILE A 276 48.32 -38.27 0.13
CA ILE A 276 47.60 -37.06 0.59
C ILE A 276 46.08 -37.24 0.52
N ILE A 277 45.57 -37.85 -0.56
CA ILE A 277 44.13 -38.08 -0.75
C ILE A 277 43.61 -39.08 0.28
N PHE A 278 44.41 -40.11 0.60
CA PHE A 278 44.09 -41.06 1.65
C PHE A 278 43.94 -40.38 3.03
N THR A 279 44.86 -39.48 3.38
CA THR A 279 44.78 -38.72 4.64
C THR A 279 43.53 -37.83 4.68
N LEU A 280 43.21 -37.10 3.60
CA LEU A 280 41.99 -36.27 3.55
C LEU A 280 40.70 -37.09 3.64
N MET A 281 40.65 -38.26 2.98
CA MET A 281 39.52 -39.18 3.07
C MET A 281 39.29 -39.62 4.52
N PHE A 282 40.35 -39.99 5.23
CA PHE A 282 40.25 -40.45 6.62
C PHE A 282 39.80 -39.32 7.57
N ILE A 283 40.34 -38.11 7.38
CA ILE A 283 39.90 -36.92 8.14
C ILE A 283 38.41 -36.64 7.88
N SER A 284 37.99 -36.64 6.61
CA SER A 284 36.60 -36.41 6.23
C SER A 284 35.65 -37.48 6.78
N LEU A 285 36.11 -38.72 6.89
CA LEU A 285 35.35 -39.82 7.50
C LEU A 285 35.11 -39.57 8.99
N ILE A 286 36.15 -39.16 9.73
CA ILE A 286 36.02 -38.83 11.16
C ILE A 286 35.01 -37.69 11.35
N PHE A 287 35.11 -36.63 10.54
CA PHE A 287 34.14 -35.53 10.59
C PHE A 287 32.72 -35.99 10.29
N ALA A 288 32.52 -36.81 9.25
CA ALA A 288 31.20 -37.34 8.90
C ALA A 288 30.61 -38.18 10.04
N ILE A 289 31.41 -38.99 10.73
CA ILE A 289 30.99 -39.79 11.88
C ILE A 289 30.58 -38.88 13.05
N ILE A 290 31.38 -37.88 13.39
CA ILE A 290 31.11 -36.97 14.52
C ILE A 290 29.79 -36.21 14.30
N TYR A 291 29.57 -35.63 13.12
CA TYR A 291 28.37 -34.85 12.83
C TYR A 291 27.09 -35.68 12.72
N ASN A 292 27.20 -36.97 12.38
CA ASN A 292 26.06 -37.87 12.26
C ASN A 292 25.85 -38.75 13.50
N PHE A 293 26.65 -38.57 14.55
CA PHE A 293 26.50 -39.34 15.77
C PHE A 293 25.16 -38.99 16.46
N PRO A 294 24.34 -39.98 16.83
CA PRO A 294 23.04 -39.71 17.45
C PRO A 294 23.22 -39.14 18.86
N ASN A 295 22.28 -38.28 19.25
CA ASN A 295 22.24 -37.72 20.59
C ASN A 295 21.92 -38.78 21.65
N GLN A 296 22.36 -38.53 22.88
CA GLN A 296 22.10 -39.42 24.02
C GLN A 296 20.62 -39.36 24.40
N LYS A 297 19.97 -40.51 24.52
CA LYS A 297 18.58 -40.64 25.00
C LYS A 297 18.56 -41.19 26.41
N GLY A 298 17.59 -40.78 27.22
CA GLY A 298 17.41 -41.23 28.59
C GLY A 298 16.10 -40.73 29.18
N TYR A 299 16.03 -40.70 30.51
CA TYR A 299 14.87 -40.24 31.26
C TYR A 299 15.23 -39.10 32.19
N VAL A 300 14.27 -38.21 32.41
CA VAL A 300 14.29 -37.26 33.54
C VAL A 300 13.48 -37.88 34.66
N SER A 301 14.06 -37.92 35.85
CA SER A 301 13.39 -38.45 37.04
C SER A 301 12.11 -37.68 37.35
N GLU A 302 11.17 -38.33 38.04
CA GLU A 302 10.00 -37.66 38.59
C GLU A 302 10.42 -36.55 39.57
N ASP A 303 9.55 -35.54 39.73
CA ASP A 303 9.78 -34.40 40.62
C ASP A 303 11.03 -33.55 40.32
N SER A 304 11.56 -33.62 39.10
CA SER A 304 12.71 -32.84 38.67
C SER A 304 12.29 -31.50 38.08
N PHE A 305 13.11 -30.47 38.31
CA PHE A 305 12.87 -29.13 37.79
C PHE A 305 13.47 -28.96 36.39
N ILE A 306 12.66 -28.42 35.47
CA ILE A 306 13.10 -27.95 34.16
C ILE A 306 13.33 -26.44 34.25
N TYR A 307 14.51 -25.98 33.86
CA TYR A 307 14.93 -24.58 33.92
C TYR A 307 14.97 -23.95 32.52
N ILE A 308 14.74 -22.64 32.46
CA ILE A 308 14.83 -21.88 31.20
C ILE A 308 16.29 -21.69 30.76
N LEU A 309 17.20 -21.50 31.72
CA LEU A 309 18.62 -21.23 31.52
C LEU A 309 19.50 -22.18 32.35
N PRO A 310 20.75 -22.47 31.91
CA PRO A 310 21.68 -23.35 32.62
C PRO A 310 22.39 -22.61 33.76
N THR A 311 21.63 -22.05 34.70
CA THR A 311 22.15 -21.32 35.86
C THR A 311 21.40 -21.71 37.13
N LYS A 312 22.09 -21.65 38.28
CA LYS A 312 21.49 -22.02 39.58
C LYS A 312 20.28 -21.16 39.97
N ASN A 313 20.24 -19.91 39.51
CA ASN A 313 19.17 -18.94 39.79
C ASN A 313 18.19 -18.80 38.61
N SER A 314 18.14 -19.77 37.70
CA SER A 314 17.21 -19.72 36.58
C SER A 314 15.78 -19.93 37.05
N THR A 315 14.84 -19.24 36.40
CA THR A 315 13.41 -19.49 36.55
C THR A 315 13.09 -20.94 36.17
N ILE A 316 12.32 -21.59 37.04
CA ILE A 316 11.78 -22.92 36.80
C ILE A 316 10.67 -22.78 35.77
N PHE A 317 10.76 -23.53 34.68
CA PHE A 317 9.75 -23.60 33.63
C PHE A 317 8.56 -24.46 34.10
N PHE A 318 8.83 -25.70 34.51
CA PHE A 318 7.87 -26.56 35.20
C PHE A 318 8.61 -27.69 35.95
N LYS A 319 7.86 -28.45 36.76
CA LYS A 319 8.34 -29.63 37.48
C LYS A 319 7.74 -30.89 36.82
N THR A 320 8.55 -31.91 36.59
CA THR A 320 8.07 -33.18 36.02
C THR A 320 7.19 -33.90 37.04
N THR A 321 6.00 -34.35 36.62
CA THR A 321 5.09 -35.14 37.47
C THR A 321 5.34 -36.63 37.36
N ASN A 322 5.87 -37.09 36.22
CA ASN A 322 6.22 -38.48 35.95
C ASN A 322 7.62 -38.54 35.33
N LYS A 323 8.17 -39.75 35.15
CA LYS A 323 9.40 -39.94 34.37
C LYS A 323 9.16 -39.57 32.91
N GLU A 324 9.98 -38.64 32.41
CA GLU A 324 9.85 -38.11 31.05
C GLU A 324 10.98 -38.63 30.16
N ARG A 325 10.63 -39.16 28.98
CA ARG A 325 11.63 -39.56 27.99
C ARG A 325 12.20 -38.34 27.30
N VAL A 326 13.53 -38.24 27.28
CA VAL A 326 14.21 -37.08 26.73
C VAL A 326 15.40 -37.44 25.85
N GLU A 327 15.69 -36.54 24.92
CA GLU A 327 16.93 -36.49 24.15
C GLU A 327 17.82 -35.34 24.64
N VAL A 328 19.09 -35.64 24.95
CA VAL A 328 20.06 -34.63 25.38
C VAL A 328 20.62 -33.92 24.15
N LEU A 329 20.33 -32.64 24.04
CA LEU A 329 20.75 -31.79 22.94
C LEU A 329 22.12 -31.16 23.17
N GLU A 330 22.39 -30.74 24.41
CA GLU A 330 23.60 -30.01 24.77
C GLU A 330 23.96 -30.23 26.24
N LYS A 331 25.24 -30.08 26.59
CA LYS A 331 25.72 -30.12 27.97
C LYS A 331 26.50 -28.85 28.26
N LYS A 332 26.16 -28.16 29.35
CA LYS A 332 26.84 -26.94 29.79
C LYS A 332 27.03 -26.97 31.31
N GLY A 333 28.26 -27.23 31.74
CA GLY A 333 28.59 -27.40 33.15
C GLY A 333 27.78 -28.55 33.77
N GLN A 334 27.05 -28.26 34.86
CA GLN A 334 26.21 -29.23 35.58
C GLN A 334 24.80 -29.36 35.00
N PHE A 335 24.52 -28.73 33.86
CA PHE A 335 23.20 -28.72 33.23
C PHE A 335 23.22 -29.43 31.88
N LYS A 336 22.14 -30.15 31.58
CA LYS A 336 21.88 -30.77 30.28
C LYS A 336 20.66 -30.12 29.65
N LYS A 337 20.78 -29.69 28.40
CA LYS A 337 19.63 -29.26 27.62
C LYS A 337 18.94 -30.51 27.08
N VAL A 338 17.66 -30.63 27.36
CA VAL A 338 16.87 -31.81 27.01
C VAL A 338 15.63 -31.45 26.23
N LEU A 339 15.24 -32.33 25.33
CA LEU A 339 14.01 -32.28 24.55
C LEU A 339 13.10 -33.43 24.97
N GLY A 340 11.90 -33.12 25.44
CA GLY A 340 10.86 -34.10 25.74
C GLY A 340 10.37 -34.78 24.46
N LEU A 341 10.49 -36.10 24.41
CA LEU A 341 10.03 -36.90 23.26
C LEU A 341 8.50 -37.08 23.28
N ASP A 342 7.92 -37.14 24.47
CA ASP A 342 6.48 -37.36 24.65
C ASP A 342 5.70 -36.04 24.78
N ASN A 343 6.20 -35.11 25.59
CA ASN A 343 5.53 -33.85 25.92
C ASN A 343 6.09 -32.61 25.19
N SER A 344 6.88 -32.80 24.11
CA SER A 344 7.42 -31.76 23.22
C SER A 344 7.87 -30.47 23.92
N PHE A 345 8.62 -30.58 25.02
CA PHE A 345 9.19 -29.43 25.73
C PHE A 345 10.69 -29.35 25.51
N ILE A 346 11.27 -28.15 25.65
CA ILE A 346 12.72 -27.96 25.69
C ILE A 346 13.12 -27.18 26.94
N GLY A 347 14.18 -27.61 27.62
CA GLY A 347 14.68 -26.91 28.79
C GLY A 347 15.99 -27.49 29.31
N TRP A 348 16.48 -26.92 30.39
CA TRP A 348 17.69 -27.37 31.07
C TRP A 348 17.32 -28.17 32.31
N ILE A 349 17.98 -29.30 32.51
CA ILE A 349 17.91 -30.09 33.74
C ILE A 349 19.28 -30.12 34.40
N LYS A 350 19.31 -30.37 35.70
CA LYS A 350 20.57 -30.72 36.36
C LYS A 350 20.99 -32.13 35.95
N GLU A 351 22.29 -32.35 35.89
CA GLU A 351 22.85 -33.65 35.51
C GLU A 351 22.41 -34.79 36.44
N GLU A 352 22.19 -34.50 37.73
CA GLU A 352 21.69 -35.44 38.74
C GLU A 352 20.27 -35.95 38.46
N SER A 353 19.47 -35.17 37.73
CA SER A 353 18.08 -35.51 37.38
C SER A 353 17.98 -36.37 36.11
N PHE A 354 19.10 -36.73 35.49
CA PHE A 354 19.14 -37.48 34.25
C PHE A 354 19.54 -38.95 34.48
N GLU A 355 18.61 -39.85 34.18
CA GLU A 355 18.81 -41.29 34.19
C GLU A 355 19.14 -41.77 32.77
N LYS A 356 20.24 -42.52 32.62
CA LYS A 356 20.55 -43.18 31.33
C LYS A 356 19.63 -44.39 31.15
N ASN A 357 19.26 -44.61 29.89
CA ASN A 357 18.59 -45.84 29.43
C ASN A 357 19.41 -47.08 29.77
#